data_AF-E4LHV1-F1
#
_entry.id   AF-E4LHV1-F1
#
_cell.length_a   1.000
_cell.length_b   1.000
_cell.length_c   1.000
_cell.angle_alpha   90.00
_cell.angle_beta   90.00
_cell.angle_gamma   90.00
#
_symmetry.space_group_name_H-M   'P 1'
#
loop_
_entity.id
_entity.type
_entity.pdbx_description
1 polymer ?
#
loop_
_entity_poly.entity_id
_entity_poly.type
_entity_poly.pdbx_seq_one_letter_code
_entity_poly.pdbx_strand_id
1 'polypeptide(L)'
;MRMRRYSVRGLLLAALVFLMGLGHCAAAEDMQFVDADGDTGYYVDTLSIVRVSEAERDAVVAVVKAAENRRYLYRMRFDRTQSTYRIFSTQVEIYDTKEVLRTVPGTDIPQPYTASSPMRSIVDFIEEFLTAKKQTAK
;
A
#
# COMPACT_ATOMS: atom_id res chain seq x y z
N MET A 1 -4.31 -61.50 5.69
CA MET A 1 -3.31 -60.41 5.68
C MET A 1 -3.91 -59.18 6.35
N ARG A 2 -3.29 -58.69 7.44
CA ARG A 2 -3.72 -57.49 8.19
C ARG A 2 -3.36 -56.24 7.40
N MET A 3 -4.36 -55.44 7.02
CA MET A 3 -4.11 -54.10 6.47
C MET A 3 -3.47 -53.22 7.56
N ARG A 4 -2.22 -52.82 7.29
CA ARG A 4 -1.43 -51.86 8.07
C ARG A 4 -2.21 -50.54 8.16
N ARG A 5 -2.68 -50.19 9.36
CA ARG A 5 -3.22 -48.86 9.70
C ARG A 5 -2.06 -47.87 9.92
N TYR A 6 -1.29 -47.61 8.88
CA TYR A 6 -0.40 -46.46 8.75
C TYR A 6 -0.89 -45.80 7.45
N SER A 7 -1.40 -44.58 7.34
CA SER A 7 -0.80 -43.33 7.82
C SER A 7 -1.80 -42.16 7.65
N VAL A 8 -3.08 -42.31 8.04
CA VAL A 8 -4.06 -41.20 7.92
C VAL A 8 -3.65 -40.00 8.78
N ARG A 9 -3.06 -40.27 9.95
CA ARG A 9 -2.55 -39.26 10.89
C ARG A 9 -1.34 -38.47 10.36
N GLY A 10 -0.44 -39.14 9.64
CA GLY A 10 0.73 -38.48 9.03
C GLY A 10 0.34 -37.59 7.84
N LEU A 11 -0.66 -38.01 7.06
CA LEU A 11 -1.20 -37.22 5.96
C LEU A 11 -1.91 -35.95 6.45
N LEU A 12 -2.69 -36.06 7.53
CA LEU A 12 -3.32 -34.92 8.21
C LEU A 12 -2.29 -33.93 8.77
N LEU A 13 -1.21 -34.42 9.38
CA LEU A 13 -0.17 -33.56 9.93
C LEU A 13 0.60 -32.82 8.82
N ALA A 14 0.91 -33.51 7.72
CA ALA A 14 1.56 -32.90 6.55
C ALA A 14 0.67 -31.84 5.89
N ALA A 15 -0.64 -32.09 5.77
CA ALA A 15 -1.60 -31.12 5.25
C ALA A 15 -1.72 -29.88 6.15
N LEU A 16 -1.68 -30.06 7.48
CA LEU A 16 -1.73 -28.95 8.45
C LEU A 16 -0.48 -28.06 8.37
N VAL A 17 0.70 -28.66 8.19
CA VAL A 17 1.97 -27.94 8.01
C VAL A 17 1.99 -27.19 6.67
N PHE A 18 1.45 -27.78 5.61
CA PHE A 18 1.34 -27.13 4.29
C PHE A 18 0.37 -25.93 4.32
N LEU A 19 -0.73 -26.03 5.06
CA LEU A 19 -1.69 -24.93 5.24
C LEU A 19 -1.14 -23.78 6.09
N MET A 20 -0.28 -24.07 7.08
CA MET A 20 0.40 -23.02 7.88
C MET A 20 1.56 -22.34 7.13
N GLY A 21 2.11 -22.98 6.09
CA GLY A 21 3.17 -22.41 5.24
C GLY A 21 2.69 -21.40 4.20
N LEU A 22 1.38 -21.22 4.03
CA LEU A 22 0.78 -20.21 3.14
C LEU A 22 0.72 -18.81 3.79
N GLY A 23 1.37 -18.63 4.94
CA GLY A 23 1.42 -17.36 5.67
C GLY A 23 2.09 -16.26 4.87
N HIS A 24 1.27 -15.34 4.37
CA HIS A 24 1.62 -14.01 3.84
C HIS A 24 2.57 -14.02 2.63
N CYS A 25 2.03 -14.34 1.46
CA CYS A 25 2.54 -13.73 0.23
C CYS A 25 2.23 -12.23 0.33
N ALA A 26 3.15 -11.45 0.90
CA ALA A 26 3.06 -10.00 0.87
C ALA A 26 3.06 -9.60 -0.61
N ALA A 27 2.03 -8.86 -1.05
CA ALA A 27 2.03 -8.30 -2.39
C ALA A 27 3.32 -7.50 -2.57
N ALA A 28 3.99 -7.68 -3.71
CA ALA A 28 5.17 -6.89 -4.03
C ALA A 28 4.76 -5.42 -4.08
N GLU A 29 5.32 -4.61 -3.18
CA GLU A 29 5.19 -3.15 -3.17
C GLU A 29 6.48 -2.54 -3.70
N ASP A 30 6.39 -1.43 -4.45
CA ASP A 30 7.54 -0.60 -4.83
C ASP A 30 7.39 0.79 -4.19
N MET A 31 7.63 0.84 -2.88
CA MET A 31 7.52 2.06 -2.08
C MET A 31 8.69 3.00 -2.39
N GLN A 32 8.41 4.10 -3.08
CA GLN A 32 9.38 5.16 -3.34
C GLN A 32 9.16 6.36 -2.43
N PHE A 33 10.24 6.89 -1.88
CA PHE A 33 10.23 8.06 -1.02
C PHE A 33 9.86 9.31 -1.82
N VAL A 34 9.01 10.16 -1.24
CA VAL A 34 8.53 11.40 -1.86
C VAL A 34 8.92 12.62 -1.05
N ASP A 35 8.58 12.64 0.24
CA ASP A 35 8.71 13.83 1.09
C ASP A 35 8.79 13.42 2.57
N ALA A 36 9.16 14.36 3.44
CA ALA A 36 9.14 14.17 4.88
C ALA A 36 8.80 15.46 5.63
N ASP A 37 8.09 15.30 6.75
CA ASP A 37 7.88 16.37 7.74
C ASP A 37 8.26 15.84 9.13
N GLY A 38 9.36 16.36 9.68
CA GLY A 38 9.94 15.85 10.93
C GLY A 38 10.32 14.37 10.83
N ASP A 39 9.73 13.54 11.69
CA ASP A 39 9.91 12.09 11.75
C ASP A 39 8.88 11.32 10.91
N THR A 40 8.06 12.04 10.13
CA THR A 40 7.03 11.46 9.27
C THR A 40 7.51 11.44 7.82
N GLY A 41 7.67 10.25 7.26
CA GLY A 41 8.02 10.03 5.85
C GLY A 41 6.80 9.68 4.99
N TYR A 42 6.78 10.19 3.75
CA TYR A 42 5.74 9.96 2.76
C TYR A 42 6.30 9.17 1.59
N TYR A 43 5.63 8.07 1.25
CA TYR A 43 6.05 7.15 0.20
C TYR A 43 4.86 6.82 -0.70
N VAL A 44 5.14 6.55 -1.97
CA VAL A 44 4.15 6.10 -2.96
C VAL A 44 4.54 4.71 -3.43
N ASP A 45 3.60 3.77 -3.42
CA ASP A 45 3.78 2.48 -4.07
C ASP A 45 3.61 2.65 -5.58
N THR A 46 4.69 2.65 -6.34
CA THR A 46 4.63 2.97 -7.77
C THR A 46 3.94 1.88 -8.60
N LEU A 47 3.87 0.64 -8.09
CA LEU A 47 3.14 -0.47 -8.72
C LEU A 47 1.62 -0.29 -8.60
N SER A 48 1.17 0.49 -7.62
CA SER A 48 -0.24 0.77 -7.38
C SER A 48 -0.80 1.93 -8.19
N ILE A 49 0.04 2.69 -8.90
CA ILE A 49 -0.39 3.89 -9.62
C ILE A 49 -1.26 3.50 -10.82
N VAL A 50 -2.51 3.94 -10.82
CA VAL A 50 -3.48 3.73 -11.88
C VAL A 50 -4.00 5.06 -12.41
N ARG A 51 -3.96 5.25 -13.74
CA ARG A 51 -4.61 6.38 -14.39
C ARG A 51 -6.11 6.13 -14.50
N VAL A 52 -6.92 6.95 -13.82
CA VAL A 52 -8.39 6.85 -13.82
C VAL A 52 -8.98 7.73 -14.93
N SER A 53 -8.46 8.94 -15.07
CA SER A 53 -8.83 9.91 -16.12
C SER A 53 -7.61 10.73 -16.53
N GLU A 54 -7.75 11.80 -17.30
CA GLU A 54 -6.60 12.69 -17.54
C GLU A 54 -6.12 13.40 -16.26
N ALA A 55 -7.04 13.77 -15.37
CA ALA A 55 -6.75 14.50 -14.13
C ALA A 55 -6.62 13.60 -12.89
N GLU A 56 -7.23 12.40 -12.91
CA GLU A 56 -7.33 11.54 -11.72
C GLU A 56 -6.35 10.37 -11.74
N ARG A 57 -5.74 10.11 -10.58
CA ARG A 57 -4.84 8.98 -10.33
C ARG A 57 -5.24 8.26 -9.05
N ASP A 58 -5.30 6.94 -9.11
CA ASP A 58 -5.33 6.11 -7.91
C ASP A 58 -3.92 5.69 -7.54
N ALA A 59 -3.61 5.66 -6.24
CA ALA A 59 -2.35 5.16 -5.72
C ALA A 59 -2.48 4.72 -4.25
N VAL A 60 -1.57 3.86 -3.82
CA VAL A 60 -1.31 3.56 -2.42
C VAL A 60 -0.19 4.47 -1.93
N VAL A 61 -0.45 5.17 -0.84
CA VAL A 61 0.50 6.06 -0.16
C VAL A 61 0.79 5.49 1.21
N ALA A 62 2.07 5.31 1.54
CA ALA A 62 2.50 5.01 2.90
C ALA A 62 2.91 6.30 3.61
N VAL A 63 2.32 6.54 4.78
CA VAL A 63 2.79 7.55 5.73
C VAL A 63 3.43 6.80 6.90
N VAL A 64 4.72 6.99 7.08
CA VAL A 64 5.52 6.33 8.12
C VAL A 64 5.82 7.33 9.21
N LYS A 65 5.28 7.11 10.40
CA LYS A 65 5.60 7.85 11.62
C LYS A 65 6.64 7.07 12.40
N ALA A 66 7.91 7.45 12.25
CA ALA A 66 9.02 6.65 12.75
C ALA A 66 9.04 6.59 14.29
N ALA A 67 8.78 7.71 15.00
CA ALA A 67 8.77 7.71 16.47
C ALA A 67 7.67 6.83 17.07
N GLU A 68 6.63 6.50 16.30
CA GLU A 68 5.50 5.69 16.73
C GLU A 68 5.61 4.22 16.30
N ASN A 69 6.70 3.85 15.60
CA ASN A 69 6.82 2.56 14.88
C ASN A 69 5.55 2.25 14.06
N ARG A 70 5.08 3.27 13.33
CA ARG A 70 3.75 3.22 12.71
C ARG A 70 3.79 3.51 11.22
N ARG A 71 3.18 2.64 10.43
CA ARG A 71 2.91 2.83 9.00
C ARG A 71 1.41 2.89 8.72
N TYR A 72 1.00 3.87 7.93
CA TYR A 72 -0.37 4.04 7.45
C TYR A 72 -0.37 3.89 5.94
N LEU A 73 -1.04 2.88 5.43
CA LEU A 73 -1.26 2.66 4.01
C LEU A 73 -2.62 3.21 3.61
N TYR A 74 -2.62 4.30 2.87
CA TYR A 74 -3.81 4.93 2.33
C TYR A 74 -4.03 4.48 0.90
N ARG A 75 -5.21 3.95 0.60
CA ARG A 75 -5.69 3.81 -0.78
C ARG A 75 -6.39 5.10 -1.15
N MET A 76 -5.83 5.82 -2.12
CA MET A 76 -6.23 7.20 -2.40
C MET A 76 -6.55 7.41 -3.89
N ARG A 77 -7.41 8.41 -4.13
CA ARG A 77 -7.56 9.06 -5.44
C ARG A 77 -7.12 10.50 -5.34
N PHE A 78 -6.29 10.94 -6.27
CA PHE A 78 -5.88 12.33 -6.42
C PHE A 78 -6.55 12.93 -7.65
N ASP A 79 -7.06 14.16 -7.52
CA ASP A 79 -7.42 15.02 -8.64
C ASP A 79 -6.45 16.21 -8.65
N ARG A 80 -5.56 16.22 -9.65
CA ARG A 80 -4.56 17.28 -9.81
C ARG A 80 -5.20 18.63 -10.18
N THR A 81 -6.26 18.62 -10.97
CA THR A 81 -6.89 19.85 -11.47
C THR A 81 -7.63 20.57 -10.35
N GLN A 82 -8.33 19.82 -9.50
CA GLN A 82 -9.09 20.37 -8.38
C GLN A 82 -8.26 20.56 -7.11
N SER A 83 -7.00 20.10 -7.09
CA SER A 83 -6.16 20.07 -5.88
C SER A 83 -6.86 19.36 -4.71
N THR A 84 -7.44 18.19 -4.99
CA THR A 84 -8.11 17.37 -3.96
C THR A 84 -7.62 15.93 -3.95
N TYR A 85 -7.79 15.27 -2.81
CA TYR A 85 -7.62 13.82 -2.67
C TYR A 85 -8.81 13.19 -1.97
N ARG A 86 -9.01 11.89 -2.17
CA ARG A 86 -9.97 11.05 -1.43
C ARG A 86 -9.23 9.87 -0.82
N ILE A 87 -9.60 9.49 0.40
CA ILE A 87 -9.09 8.28 1.05
C ILE A 87 -10.21 7.25 1.01
N PHE A 88 -10.00 6.15 0.31
CA PHE A 88 -10.97 5.04 0.24
C PHE A 88 -10.81 4.05 1.39
N SER A 89 -9.58 3.87 1.88
CA SER A 89 -9.29 3.04 3.05
C SER A 89 -7.94 3.38 3.64
N THR A 90 -7.80 3.15 4.95
CA THR A 90 -6.52 3.20 5.65
C THR A 90 -6.24 1.85 6.29
N GLN A 91 -5.13 1.22 5.93
CA GLN A 91 -4.58 0.08 6.65
C GLN A 91 -3.45 0.57 7.54
N VAL A 92 -3.43 0.10 8.78
CA VAL A 92 -2.56 0.66 9.81
C VAL A 92 -1.68 -0.48 10.31
N GLU A 93 -0.36 -0.37 10.14
CA GLU A 93 0.63 -1.45 10.30
C GLU A 93 1.78 -1.07 11.24
N ILE A 94 2.27 -2.01 12.04
CA ILE A 94 3.55 -1.79 12.76
C ILE A 94 4.62 -1.62 11.67
N TYR A 95 5.42 -0.55 11.72
CA TYR A 95 6.33 -0.24 10.62
C TYR A 95 7.39 -1.35 10.43
N ASP A 96 7.98 -1.83 11.53
CA ASP A 96 9.04 -2.84 11.48
C ASP A 96 8.54 -4.23 11.02
N THR A 97 7.39 -4.68 11.53
CA THR A 97 6.89 -6.04 11.31
C THR A 97 5.86 -6.14 10.19
N LYS A 98 5.33 -4.99 9.73
CA LYS A 98 4.17 -4.88 8.83
C LYS A 98 2.92 -5.58 9.35
N GLU A 99 2.84 -5.89 10.64
CA GLU A 99 1.65 -6.47 11.25
C GLU A 99 0.50 -5.48 11.20
N VAL A 100 -0.61 -5.90 10.59
CA VAL A 100 -1.82 -5.09 10.46
C VAL A 100 -2.51 -5.00 11.82
N LEU A 101 -2.59 -3.80 12.40
CA LEU A 101 -3.34 -3.59 13.65
C LEU A 101 -4.82 -3.31 13.41
N ARG A 102 -5.13 -2.58 12.33
CA ARG A 102 -6.51 -2.28 11.93
C ARG A 102 -6.60 -1.83 10.48
N THR A 103 -7.78 -1.99 9.91
CA THR A 103 -8.16 -1.41 8.62
C THR A 103 -9.43 -0.61 8.81
N VAL A 104 -9.42 0.63 8.35
CA VAL A 104 -10.50 1.60 8.51
C VAL A 104 -11.00 1.98 7.11
N PRO A 105 -12.31 1.88 6.82
CA PRO A 105 -12.85 2.43 5.59
C PRO A 105 -12.66 3.95 5.58
N GLY A 106 -12.27 4.48 4.44
CA GLY A 106 -12.16 5.92 4.27
C GLY A 106 -13.51 6.55 3.98
N THR A 107 -13.51 7.88 3.92
CA THR A 107 -14.68 8.65 3.48
C THR A 107 -14.48 9.01 2.02
N ASP A 108 -15.44 8.68 1.16
CA ASP A 108 -15.45 9.08 -0.26
C ASP A 108 -15.81 10.57 -0.43
N ILE A 109 -15.17 11.42 0.37
CA ILE A 109 -15.36 12.87 0.40
C ILE A 109 -14.03 13.49 -0.05
N PRO A 110 -14.01 14.27 -1.14
CA PRO A 110 -12.82 14.99 -1.55
C PRO A 110 -12.35 15.98 -0.47
N GLN A 111 -11.06 15.92 -0.16
CA GLN A 111 -10.38 16.83 0.75
C GLN A 111 -9.40 17.70 -0.05
N PRO A 112 -9.39 19.02 0.16
CA PRO A 112 -8.44 19.90 -0.50
C PRO A 112 -7.04 19.69 0.05
N TYR A 113 -6.03 19.89 -0.78
CA TYR A 113 -4.64 20.00 -0.36
C TYR A 113 -4.03 21.33 -0.81
N THR A 114 -3.11 21.86 0.00
CA THR A 114 -2.41 23.12 -0.31
C THR A 114 -1.07 22.84 -0.99
N ALA A 115 -0.52 23.88 -1.61
CA ALA A 115 0.79 23.80 -2.27
C ALA A 115 1.95 23.43 -1.32
N SER A 116 1.82 23.71 -0.01
CA SER A 116 2.82 23.40 1.01
C SER A 116 2.60 22.06 1.70
N SER A 117 1.54 21.32 1.33
CA SER A 117 1.23 20.04 1.96
C SER A 117 2.01 18.90 1.31
N PRO A 118 2.39 17.84 2.05
CA PRO A 118 3.02 16.65 1.47
C PRO A 118 2.19 15.98 0.37
N MET A 119 0.86 16.17 0.36
CA MET A 119 -0.01 15.67 -0.71
C MET A 119 0.31 16.32 -2.05
N ARG A 120 0.76 17.58 -2.06
CA ARG A 120 1.21 18.23 -3.29
C ARG A 120 2.45 17.53 -3.86
N SER A 121 3.44 17.26 -3.01
CA SER A 121 4.66 16.53 -3.39
C SER A 121 4.34 15.15 -3.96
N ILE A 122 3.39 14.43 -3.36
CA ILE A 122 2.91 13.12 -3.86
C ILE A 122 2.30 13.24 -5.25
N VAL A 123 1.44 14.22 -5.50
CA VAL A 123 0.81 14.41 -6.81
C VAL A 123 1.85 14.76 -7.87
N ASP A 124 2.79 15.65 -7.56
CA ASP A 124 3.86 16.02 -8.49
C ASP A 124 4.76 14.81 -8.80
N PHE A 125 5.16 14.03 -7.78
CA PHE A 125 5.92 12.79 -7.94
C PHE A 125 5.21 11.77 -8.85
N ILE A 126 3.91 11.54 -8.65
CA ILE A 126 3.13 10.58 -9.46
C ILE A 126 3.16 10.98 -10.94
N GLU A 127 2.99 12.26 -11.25
CA GLU A 127 2.95 12.73 -12.64
C GLU A 127 4.34 12.72 -13.30
N GLU A 128 5.39 13.03 -12.54
CA GLU A 128 6.78 12.88 -13.00
C GLU A 128 7.11 11.41 -13.28
N PHE A 129 6.75 10.50 -12.37
CA PHE A 129 6.94 9.06 -12.53
C PHE A 129 6.24 8.53 -13.79
N LEU A 130 4.98 8.92 -14.00
CA LEU A 130 4.22 8.52 -15.20
C LEU A 130 4.81 9.09 -16.48
N THR A 131 5.32 10.32 -16.45
CA THR A 131 5.98 10.95 -17.59
C THR A 131 7.28 10.22 -17.94
N ALA A 132 8.11 9.91 -16.95
CA ALA A 132 9.35 9.16 -17.13
C ALA A 132 9.09 7.76 -17.69
N LYS A 133 8.11 7.03 -17.12
CA LYS A 133 7.71 5.69 -17.58
C LYS A 133 7.26 5.71 -19.05
N LYS A 134 6.55 6.76 -19.49
CA LYS A 134 6.14 6.93 -20.89
C LYS A 134 7.32 7.16 -21.83
N GLN A 135 8.39 7.81 -21.37
CA GLN A 135 9.59 8.04 -22.17
C GLN A 135 10.41 6.76 -22.33
N THR A 136 10.51 5.92 -21.29
CA THR A 136 11.22 4.64 -21.36
C THR A 136 10.48 3.57 -22.16
N ALA A 137 9.16 3.70 -22.32
CA ALA A 137 8.34 2.78 -23.10
C ALA A 137 8.27 3.09 -24.61
N LYS A 138 8.95 4.15 -25.07
CA LYS A 138 9.10 4.51 -26.49
C LYS A 138 10.42 4.02 -27.03
#